data_AF-A0A831M0N1-F1
#
_entry.id   AF-A0A831M0N1-F1
#
_cell.length_a   1.000
_cell.length_b   1.000
_cell.length_c   1.000
_cell.angle_alpha   90.00
_cell.angle_beta   90.00
_cell.angle_gamma   90.00
#
_symmetry.space_group_name_H-M   'P 1'
#
loop_
_entity.id
_entity.type
_entity.pdbx_description
1 polymer ?
#
loop_
_entity_poly.entity_id
_entity_poly.type
_entity_poly.pdbx_seq_one_letter_code
_entity_poly.pdbx_strand_id
1 'polypeptide(L)'
;MFHDPQSGPVAGLGVGEAGREVRPAGEVSGAVAAGPAVVRVPRITTLQPNEIYVVAVSQASEGPWVRLRGAAIVETVDMVLRADEIDYNQESGEVEARGNARFESFERGEELEADRIEYNMR
;
A
#
# COMPACT_ATOMS: atom_id res chain seq x y z
N MET A 1 24.49 21.71 -60.21
CA MET A 1 24.19 23.12 -60.52
C MET A 1 22.80 23.14 -61.16
N PHE A 2 21.78 23.48 -60.36
CA PHE A 2 20.36 23.79 -60.70
C PHE A 2 19.58 22.73 -61.51
N HIS A 3 18.31 22.39 -61.30
CA HIS A 3 17.20 22.77 -60.42
C HIS A 3 16.21 21.62 -60.67
N ASP A 4 15.73 20.92 -59.66
CA ASP A 4 14.52 20.09 -59.82
C ASP A 4 13.30 20.90 -59.33
N PRO A 5 12.25 21.07 -60.15
CA PRO A 5 11.14 21.97 -59.86
C PRO A 5 10.11 21.33 -58.94
N GLN A 6 9.95 21.92 -57.75
CA GLN A 6 8.85 21.60 -56.85
C GLN A 6 7.49 21.94 -57.49
N SER A 7 6.73 20.91 -57.88
CA SER A 7 5.28 20.98 -58.06
C SER A 7 4.60 20.70 -56.72
N GLY A 8 3.80 21.66 -56.25
CA GLY A 8 2.92 21.50 -55.08
C GLY A 8 1.81 20.45 -55.31
N PRO A 9 1.01 20.18 -54.27
CA PRO A 9 -0.28 20.87 -54.25
C PRO A 9 -0.74 21.42 -52.89
N VAL A 10 -1.66 22.36 -53.08
CA VAL A 10 -2.48 23.14 -52.16
C VAL A 10 -3.27 22.35 -51.10
N ALA A 11 -3.73 23.12 -50.11
CA ALA A 11 -4.90 22.92 -49.23
C ALA A 11 -4.64 22.33 -47.83
N GLY A 12 -5.00 23.15 -46.84
CA GLY A 12 -5.11 22.74 -45.44
C GLY A 12 -5.47 23.93 -44.57
N LEU A 13 -6.72 24.40 -44.68
CA LEU A 13 -7.32 25.35 -43.73
C LEU A 13 -7.20 24.81 -42.31
N GLY A 14 -6.87 25.69 -41.38
CA GLY A 14 -7.04 25.45 -39.96
C GLY A 14 -8.52 25.48 -39.57
N VAL A 15 -8.95 24.46 -38.84
CA VAL A 15 -10.06 24.42 -37.87
C VAL A 15 -9.63 23.27 -36.93
N GLY A 16 -9.35 23.47 -35.65
CA GLY A 16 -10.32 23.85 -34.64
C GLY A 16 -11.05 22.60 -34.14
N GLU A 17 -10.73 22.22 -32.90
CA GLU A 17 -11.61 21.56 -31.92
C GLU A 17 -11.74 20.02 -31.86
N ALA A 18 -11.30 19.54 -30.68
CA ALA A 18 -11.99 18.65 -29.75
C ALA A 18 -12.27 17.18 -30.11
N GLY A 19 -11.91 16.29 -29.16
CA GLY A 19 -12.48 14.95 -29.05
C GLY A 19 -11.50 13.79 -29.13
N ARG A 20 -10.38 13.84 -28.40
CA ARG A 20 -9.44 12.72 -28.28
C ARG A 20 -9.80 11.87 -27.06
N GLU A 21 -10.85 11.06 -27.16
CA GLU A 21 -11.07 9.96 -26.21
C GLU A 21 -10.47 8.68 -26.81
N VAL A 22 -9.19 8.47 -26.49
CA VAL A 22 -8.54 7.17 -26.55
C VAL A 22 -7.84 6.99 -25.21
N ARG A 23 -8.46 6.23 -24.31
CA ARG A 23 -7.77 5.72 -23.11
C ARG A 23 -7.30 4.30 -23.42
N PRO A 24 -5.99 4.07 -23.64
CA PRO A 24 -5.44 2.73 -23.53
C PRO A 24 -5.34 2.34 -22.05
N ALA A 25 -5.55 1.05 -21.80
CA ALA A 25 -5.24 0.39 -20.55
C ALA A 25 -3.72 0.35 -20.33
N GLY A 26 -3.31 0.41 -19.06
CA GLY A 26 -1.96 0.07 -18.60
C GLY A 26 -1.09 1.29 -18.28
N GLU A 27 -0.95 1.59 -16.99
CA GLU A 27 0.35 1.61 -16.29
C GLU A 27 0.09 1.84 -14.80
N VAL A 28 0.28 0.80 -13.99
CA VAL A 28 0.43 0.91 -12.53
C VAL A 28 1.91 1.16 -12.25
N SER A 29 2.28 2.39 -11.91
CA SER A 29 3.58 2.67 -11.27
C SER A 29 3.69 4.11 -10.81
N GLY A 30 4.18 4.28 -9.58
CA GLY A 30 4.81 5.54 -9.18
C GLY A 30 4.43 6.02 -7.80
N ALA A 31 5.09 5.43 -6.80
CA ALA A 31 5.23 5.88 -5.43
C ALA A 31 5.11 7.40 -5.22
N VAL A 32 4.27 7.80 -4.27
CA VAL A 32 4.48 9.05 -3.52
C VAL A 32 5.02 8.70 -2.14
N ALA A 33 6.26 9.10 -1.94
CA ALA A 33 6.98 8.99 -0.68
C ALA A 33 6.20 9.64 0.47
N ALA A 34 5.94 8.88 1.52
CA ALA A 34 5.54 9.41 2.81
C ALA A 34 6.76 9.37 3.73
N GLY A 35 7.18 10.54 4.23
CA GLY A 35 8.14 10.62 5.34
C GLY A 35 7.64 9.86 6.58
N PRO A 36 8.46 9.69 7.62
CA PRO A 36 8.07 8.87 8.77
C PRO A 36 6.93 9.56 9.53
N ALA A 37 5.71 9.20 9.19
CA ALA A 37 4.55 9.48 10.01
C ALA A 37 4.76 8.68 11.29
N VAL A 38 5.13 9.37 12.37
CA VAL A 38 5.03 8.80 13.71
C VAL A 38 3.55 8.59 13.97
N VAL A 39 3.04 7.43 13.59
CA VAL A 39 1.65 7.03 13.81
C VAL A 39 1.48 6.87 15.30
N ARG A 40 1.01 7.92 15.97
CA ARG A 40 0.49 7.82 17.32
C ARG A 40 -0.84 7.08 17.23
N VAL A 41 -0.79 5.78 17.41
CA VAL A 41 -1.98 4.92 17.43
C VAL A 41 -2.80 5.29 18.67
N PRO A 42 -4.03 5.81 18.54
CA PRO A 42 -4.94 5.81 19.67
C PRO A 42 -5.23 4.35 20.01
N ARG A 43 -5.00 3.93 21.26
CA ARG A 43 -5.46 2.62 21.74
C ARG A 43 -6.96 2.54 21.50
N ILE A 44 -7.43 1.62 20.65
CA ILE A 44 -8.87 1.44 20.46
C ILE A 44 -9.37 0.60 21.63
N THR A 45 -9.84 1.26 22.68
CA THR A 45 -10.31 0.63 23.93
C THR A 45 -11.66 -0.09 23.78
N THR A 46 -12.07 -0.41 22.55
CA THR A 46 -13.41 -0.91 22.19
C THR A 46 -13.36 -1.99 21.10
N LEU A 47 -12.21 -2.61 20.83
CA LEU A 47 -12.18 -3.79 19.98
C LEU A 47 -12.98 -4.91 20.64
N GLN A 48 -13.92 -5.48 19.91
CA GLN A 48 -14.64 -6.67 20.36
C GLN A 48 -13.67 -7.86 20.43
N PRO A 49 -13.92 -8.88 21.28
CA PRO A 49 -13.23 -10.15 21.15
C PRO A 49 -13.47 -10.67 19.72
N ASN A 50 -12.38 -10.92 18.97
CA ASN A 50 -12.32 -11.21 17.53
C ASN A 50 -12.26 -10.03 16.54
N GLU A 51 -12.17 -8.79 17.01
CA GLU A 51 -11.91 -7.65 16.13
C GLU A 51 -10.40 -7.43 15.95
N ILE A 52 -9.96 -7.31 14.70
CA ILE A 52 -8.57 -6.99 14.35
C ILE A 52 -8.56 -5.59 13.76
N TYR A 53 -7.84 -4.69 14.41
CA TYR A 53 -7.62 -3.35 13.92
C TYR A 53 -6.34 -3.31 13.09
N VAL A 54 -6.45 -2.85 11.85
CA VAL A 54 -5.31 -2.72 10.94
C VAL A 54 -5.20 -1.28 10.46
N VAL A 55 -3.98 -0.73 10.54
CA VAL A 55 -3.64 0.62 10.06
C VAL A 55 -2.35 0.53 9.28
N ALA A 56 -2.30 1.20 8.14
CA ALA A 56 -1.09 1.41 7.36
C ALA A 56 -1.20 2.65 6.51
N VAL A 57 -0.07 3.16 6.03
CA VAL A 57 -0.03 4.24 5.03
C VAL A 57 -0.62 3.74 3.69
N SER A 58 -0.38 2.49 3.35
CA SER A 58 -0.93 1.85 2.16
C SER A 58 -1.36 0.42 2.48
N GLN A 59 -2.54 0.05 2.01
CA GLN A 59 -3.08 -1.30 2.13
C GLN A 59 -3.48 -1.83 0.76
N ALA A 60 -3.13 -3.08 0.48
CA ALA A 60 -3.56 -3.81 -0.70
C ALA A 60 -4.09 -5.17 -0.27
N SER A 61 -5.23 -5.58 -0.83
CA SER A 61 -5.80 -6.90 -0.56
C SER A 61 -5.76 -7.73 -1.83
N GLU A 62 -5.10 -8.89 -1.77
CA GLU A 62 -4.94 -9.83 -2.86
C GLU A 62 -5.47 -11.20 -2.42
N GLY A 63 -6.77 -11.42 -2.65
CA GLY A 63 -7.47 -12.60 -2.18
C GLY A 63 -7.47 -12.65 -0.64
N PRO A 64 -6.95 -13.73 -0.01
CA PRO A 64 -6.88 -13.83 1.44
C PRO A 64 -5.75 -12.99 2.07
N TRP A 65 -4.82 -12.47 1.27
CA TRP A 65 -3.67 -11.69 1.74
C TRP A 65 -3.99 -10.20 1.81
N VAL A 66 -3.60 -9.58 2.92
CA VAL A 66 -3.66 -8.15 3.19
C VAL A 66 -2.24 -7.66 3.40
N ARG A 67 -1.76 -6.85 2.46
CA ARG A 67 -0.45 -6.24 2.48
C ARG A 67 -0.58 -4.83 3.01
N LEU A 68 0.00 -4.61 4.18
CA LEU A 68 0.08 -3.35 4.88
C LEU A 68 1.50 -2.82 4.72
N ARG A 69 1.64 -1.57 4.28
CA ARG A 69 2.92 -0.93 3.97
C ARG A 69 2.97 0.49 4.50
N GLY A 70 4.10 0.85 5.09
CA GLY A 70 4.38 2.13 5.74
C GLY A 70 3.66 2.24 7.09
N ALA A 71 4.44 2.24 8.17
CA ALA A 71 3.94 2.34 9.55
C ALA A 71 2.72 1.42 9.80
N ALA A 72 2.84 0.16 9.38
CA ALA A 72 1.82 -0.85 9.50
C ALA A 72 1.65 -1.28 10.97
N ILE A 73 0.40 -1.32 11.42
CA ILE A 73 0.02 -1.69 12.77
C ILE A 73 -1.15 -2.67 12.67
N VAL A 74 -1.02 -3.79 13.36
CA VAL A 74 -2.07 -4.76 13.60
C VAL A 74 -2.28 -4.82 15.11
N GLU A 75 -3.43 -4.36 15.58
CA GLU A 75 -3.82 -4.38 16.99
C GLU A 75 -5.01 -5.33 17.15
N THR A 76 -4.92 -6.22 18.12
CA THR A 76 -6.02 -7.06 18.59
C THR A 76 -6.27 -6.76 20.06
N VAL A 77 -7.26 -7.41 20.65
CA VAL A 77 -7.55 -7.33 22.09
C VAL A 77 -6.38 -7.79 22.98
N ASP A 78 -5.57 -8.73 22.48
CA ASP A 78 -4.56 -9.43 23.28
C ASP A 78 -3.12 -9.04 22.93
N MET A 79 -2.91 -8.36 21.78
CA MET A 79 -1.58 -8.01 21.30
C MET A 79 -1.58 -6.83 20.32
N VAL A 80 -0.42 -6.19 20.16
CA VAL A 80 -0.13 -5.18 19.15
C VAL A 80 1.13 -5.58 18.39
N LEU A 81 1.04 -5.62 17.06
CA LEU A 81 2.15 -5.78 16.17
C LEU A 81 2.32 -4.50 15.34
N ARG A 82 3.52 -3.92 15.34
CA ARG A 82 3.88 -2.74 14.55
C ARG A 82 5.09 -3.08 13.70
N ALA A 83 5.12 -2.64 12.46
CA ALA A 83 6.27 -2.76 11.58
C ALA A 83 6.19 -1.75 10.43
N ASP A 84 7.24 -1.64 9.63
CA ASP A 84 7.22 -0.87 8.39
C ASP A 84 6.33 -1.57 7.35
N GLU A 85 6.36 -2.90 7.31
CA GLU A 85 5.61 -3.73 6.38
C GLU A 85 4.98 -4.90 7.13
N ILE A 86 3.68 -5.14 6.96
CA ILE A 86 3.00 -6.32 7.49
C ILE A 86 2.22 -7.02 6.38
N ASP A 87 2.45 -8.30 6.18
CA ASP A 87 1.63 -9.16 5.32
C ASP A 87 0.78 -10.06 6.22
N TYR A 88 -0.54 -9.96 6.10
CA TYR A 88 -1.49 -10.70 6.90
C TYR A 88 -2.40 -11.56 6.01
N ASN A 89 -2.47 -12.85 6.26
CA ASN A 89 -3.41 -13.76 5.62
C ASN A 89 -4.66 -13.96 6.50
N GLN A 90 -5.80 -13.44 6.05
CA GLN A 90 -7.08 -13.55 6.75
C GLN A 90 -7.64 -14.97 6.82
N GLU A 91 -7.24 -15.85 5.90
CA GLU A 91 -7.71 -17.23 5.84
C GLU A 91 -6.92 -18.15 6.77
N SER A 92 -5.59 -18.10 6.68
CA SER A 92 -4.69 -18.95 7.48
C SER A 92 -4.36 -18.37 8.86
N GLY A 93 -4.50 -17.06 9.05
CA GLY A 93 -4.05 -16.35 10.26
C GLY A 93 -2.54 -16.07 10.28
N GLU A 94 -1.84 -16.28 9.17
CA GLU A 94 -0.40 -16.01 9.07
C GLU A 94 -0.13 -14.51 9.01
N VAL A 95 0.80 -14.03 9.83
CA VAL A 95 1.22 -12.63 9.89
C VAL A 95 2.71 -12.57 9.79
N GLU A 96 3.18 -11.70 8.91
CA GLU A 96 4.59 -11.45 8.71
C GLU A 96 4.87 -9.96 8.77
N ALA A 97 5.57 -9.55 9.81
CA ALA A 97 6.02 -8.19 10.03
C ALA A 97 7.51 -8.06 9.66
N ARG A 98 7.84 -7.03 8.87
CA ARG A 98 9.19 -6.72 8.42
C ARG A 98 9.51 -5.25 8.61
N GLY A 99 10.75 -4.97 9.01
CA GLY A 99 11.25 -3.62 9.23
C GLY A 99 10.73 -3.06 10.55
N ASN A 100 11.65 -2.81 11.50
CA ASN A 100 11.34 -2.28 12.83
C ASN A 100 10.14 -2.98 13.49
N ALA A 101 10.09 -4.32 13.40
CA ALA A 101 8.96 -5.09 13.88
C ALA A 101 8.96 -5.12 15.41
N ARG A 102 7.87 -4.64 16.00
CA ARG A 102 7.61 -4.63 17.44
C ARG A 102 6.33 -5.37 17.72
N PHE A 103 6.41 -6.35 18.58
CA PHE A 103 5.28 -7.12 19.06
C PHE A 103 5.14 -6.90 20.57
N GLU A 104 3.93 -6.57 21.00
CA GLU A 104 3.58 -6.42 22.41
C GLU A 104 2.38 -7.33 22.69
N SER A 105 2.53 -8.27 23.64
CA SER A 105 1.43 -9.10 24.13
C SER A 105 0.89 -8.53 25.43
N PHE A 106 -0.39 -8.18 25.47
CA PHE A 106 -1.06 -7.71 26.67
C PHE A 106 -1.39 -8.84 27.65
N GLU A 107 -1.66 -10.04 27.15
CA GLU A 107 -1.93 -11.20 28.02
C GLU A 107 -0.71 -11.59 28.86
N ARG A 108 0.48 -11.49 28.27
CA ARG A 108 1.73 -11.92 28.91
C ARG A 108 2.58 -10.77 29.43
N GLY A 109 2.31 -9.55 28.99
CA GLY A 109 3.12 -8.37 29.29
C GLY A 109 4.51 -8.45 28.65
N GLU A 110 4.62 -9.10 27.50
CA GLU A 110 5.89 -9.34 26.79
C GLU A 110 6.01 -8.36 25.62
N GLU A 111 7.20 -7.76 25.46
CA GLU A 111 7.55 -6.95 24.29
C GLU A 111 8.72 -7.62 23.57
N LEU A 112 8.60 -7.75 22.25
CA LEU A 112 9.61 -8.27 21.35
C LEU A 112 9.89 -7.22 20.27
N GLU A 113 11.17 -6.94 20.05
CA GLU A 113 11.62 -6.12 18.93
C GLU A 113 12.57 -6.96 18.06
N ALA A 114 12.33 -6.97 16.76
CA ALA A 114 13.16 -7.68 15.80
C ALA A 114 13.10 -7.02 14.42
N ASP A 115 14.06 -7.35 13.55
CA ASP A 115 14.04 -6.92 12.15
C ASP A 115 12.89 -7.58 11.35
N ARG A 116 12.50 -8.79 11.77
CA ARG A 116 11.39 -9.57 11.20
C ARG A 116 10.72 -10.41 12.27
N ILE A 117 9.39 -10.42 12.27
CA ILE A 117 8.55 -11.24 13.13
C ILE A 117 7.58 -12.02 12.25
N GLU A 118 7.57 -13.33 12.41
CA GLU A 118 6.59 -14.23 11.78
C GLU A 118 5.71 -14.80 12.90
N TYR A 119 4.40 -14.63 12.79
CA TYR A 119 3.44 -15.02 13.81
C TYR A 119 2.21 -15.66 13.17
N ASN A 120 1.66 -16.70 13.82
CA ASN A 120 0.40 -17.31 13.40
C ASN A 120 -0.67 -17.04 14.47
N MET A 121 -1.77 -16.42 14.06
CA MET A 121 -2.86 -16.01 14.94
C MET A 121 -3.97 -17.06 15.08
N ARG A 122 -3.81 -18.25 14.52
CA ARG A 122 -4.80 -19.35 14.57
C ARG A 122 -4.37 -20.53 15.45
#